data_AF-A0ABD0NQN2-F1
#
_entry.id   AF-A0ABD0NQN2-F1
#
_cell.length_a   1.000
_cell.length_b   1.000
_cell.length_c   1.000
_cell.angle_alpha   90.00
_cell.angle_beta   90.00
_cell.angle_gamma   90.00
#
_symmetry.space_group_name_H-M   'P 1'
#
loop_
_entity.id
_entity.type
_entity.pdbx_description
1 polymer ?
#
loop_
_entity_poly.entity_id
_entity_poly.type
_entity_poly.pdbx_seq_one_letter_code
_entity_poly.pdbx_strand_id
1 'polypeptide(L)' 'MAQCVQSVQEFIQDSFVPMVAVLCSEDAERVTRKNNLSFPELLRPFCRLTSE' A
#
# COMPACT_ATOMS: atom_id res chain seq x y z
N MET A 1 -14.56 -17.15 16.15
CA MET A 1 -13.97 -15.92 15.60
C MET A 1 -12.55 -15.85 16.14
N ALA A 2 -11.51 -15.87 15.30
CA ALA A 2 -10.14 -15.79 15.78
C ALA A 2 -9.90 -14.39 16.37
N GLN A 3 -9.66 -14.29 17.67
CA GLN A 3 -9.19 -13.03 18.26
C GLN A 3 -7.73 -12.84 17.86
N CYS A 4 -7.46 -11.84 17.04
CA CYS A 4 -6.12 -11.40 16.75
C CYS A 4 -5.53 -10.81 18.04
N VAL A 5 -4.61 -11.54 18.68
CA VAL A 5 -3.85 -11.12 19.88
C VAL A 5 -2.55 -10.41 19.50
N GLN A 6 -2.51 -9.73 18.36
CA GLN A 6 -1.32 -9.01 17.94
C GLN A 6 -1.24 -7.66 18.66
N SER A 7 -0.03 -7.30 19.09
CA SER A 7 0.24 -5.96 19.58
C SER A 7 -0.02 -4.94 18.48
N VAL A 8 -0.33 -3.70 18.85
CA VAL A 8 -0.47 -2.57 17.89
C VAL A 8 0.75 -2.45 16.99
N GLN A 9 1.94 -2.78 17.51
CA GLN A 9 3.19 -2.71 16.79
C GLN A 9 3.32 -3.82 15.74
N GLU A 10 2.96 -5.07 16.07
CA GLU A 10 2.89 -6.19 15.13
C GLU A 10 1.82 -5.93 14.05
N PHE A 11 0.66 -5.40 14.44
CA PHE A 11 -0.37 -5.03 13.48
C PHE A 11 0.11 -3.97 12.47
N ILE A 12 0.81 -2.93 12.93
CA ILE A 12 1.35 -1.90 12.05
C ILE A 12 2.42 -2.50 11.14
N GLN A 13 3.32 -3.33 11.66
CA GLN A 13 4.36 -3.96 10.85
C GLN A 13 3.75 -4.88 9.79
N ASP A 14 2.84 -5.77 10.16
CA ASP A 14 2.25 -6.74 9.24
C ASP A 14 1.32 -6.09 8.21
N SER A 15 0.60 -5.03 8.58
CA SER A 15 -0.37 -4.40 7.67
C SER A 15 0.28 -3.40 6.71
N PHE A 16 1.31 -2.68 7.15
CA PHE A 16 1.85 -1.55 6.39
C PHE A 16 3.21 -1.85 5.75
N VAL A 17 4.05 -2.72 6.33
CA VAL A 17 5.36 -3.06 5.71
C VAL A 17 5.20 -3.72 4.35
N PRO A 18 4.28 -4.69 4.13
CA PRO A 18 4.05 -5.25 2.81
C PRO A 18 3.55 -4.21 1.80
N MET A 19 2.72 -3.27 2.26
CA MET A 19 2.30 -2.15 1.41
C MET A 19 3.51 -1.30 1.05
N VAL A 20 4.25 -0.76 2.02
CA VAL A 20 5.46 0.06 1.78
C VAL A 20 6.49 -0.66 0.91
N ALA A 21 6.69 -1.97 1.09
CA ALA A 21 7.59 -2.77 0.26
C ALA A 21 7.13 -2.82 -1.22
N VAL A 22 5.83 -2.95 -1.47
CA VAL A 22 5.27 -2.82 -2.82
C VAL A 22 5.41 -1.38 -3.34
N LEU A 23 5.13 -0.37 -2.50
CA LEU A 23 5.24 1.06 -2.83
C LEU A 23 6.66 1.43 -3.29
N CYS A 24 7.69 0.82 -2.69
CA CYS A 24 9.11 1.12 -2.93
C CYS A 24 9.82 0.12 -3.86
N SER A 25 9.08 -0.78 -4.52
CA SER A 25 9.70 -1.78 -5.41
C SER A 25 10.11 -1.16 -6.76
N GLU A 26 11.22 -1.65 -7.33
CA GLU A 26 11.65 -1.25 -8.69
C GLU A 26 10.58 -1.53 -9.75
N ASP A 27 9.78 -2.59 -9.57
CA ASP A 27 8.68 -2.92 -10.47
C ASP A 27 7.59 -1.84 -10.44
N ALA A 28 7.21 -1.36 -9.25
CA ALA A 28 6.27 -0.26 -9.10
C ALA A 28 6.80 1.03 -9.74
N GLU A 29 8.08 1.35 -9.55
CA GLU A 29 8.71 2.51 -10.19
C GLU A 29 8.77 2.37 -11.72
N ARG A 30 9.07 1.18 -12.23
CA ARG A 30 9.10 0.91 -13.67
C ARG A 30 7.71 1.04 -14.31
N VAL A 31 6.66 0.57 -13.64
CA VAL A 31 5.29 0.66 -14.15
C VAL A 31 4.79 2.10 -14.13
N THR A 32 5.04 2.84 -13.06
CA THR A 32 4.63 4.26 -12.93
C THR A 32 5.31 5.14 -14.00
N ARG A 33 6.63 4.98 -14.19
CA ARG A 33 7.39 5.68 -15.24
C ARG A 33 6.89 5.41 -16.65
N LYS A 34 6.53 4.16 -16.98
CA LYS A 34 5.99 3.81 -18.31
C LYS A 34 4.70 4.54 -18.66
N ASN A 35 3.93 4.93 -17.64
CA ASN A 35 2.63 5.58 -17.81
C ASN A 35 2.69 7.09 -17.54
N ASN A 36 3.89 7.66 -17.30
CA ASN A 36 4.06 9.04 -16.86
C ASN A 36 3.22 9.40 -15.62
N LEU A 37 3.00 8.43 -14.72
CA LEU A 37 2.28 8.63 -13.46
C LEU A 37 3.27 8.56 -12.30
N SER A 38 2.95 9.25 -11.21
CA SER A 38 3.49 8.94 -9.89
C SER A 38 2.76 7.73 -9.30
N PHE A 39 3.37 7.09 -8.31
CA PHE A 39 2.79 5.91 -7.66
C PHE A 39 1.37 6.15 -7.10
N PRO A 40 1.08 7.24 -6.37
CA PRO A 40 -0.28 7.52 -5.88
C PRO A 40 -1.30 7.71 -7.01
N GLU A 41 -0.88 8.28 -8.15
CA GLU A 41 -1.74 8.46 -9.31
C GLU A 41 -2.12 7.13 -9.96
N LEU A 42 -1.18 6.18 -9.99
CA LEU A 42 -1.44 4.82 -10.47
C LEU A 42 -2.43 4.06 -9.57
N LEU A 43 -2.36 4.27 -8.26
CA LEU A 43 -3.29 3.62 -7.32
C LEU A 43 -4.67 4.29 -7.22
N ARG A 44 -4.81 5.53 -7.68
CA ARG A 44 -6.03 6.33 -7.54
C ARG A 44 -7.33 5.62 -7.94
N PRO A 45 -7.39 4.80 -9.01
CA PRO A 45 -8.60 4.04 -9.37
C PRO A 45 -8.99 2.95 -8.37
N PHE A 46 -8.04 2.47 -7.56
CA PHE A 46 -8.23 1.41 -6.57
C PHE A 46 -8.47 1.96 -5.16
N CYS A 47 -8.12 3.23 -4.92
CA CYS A 47 -8.41 3.91 -3.67
C CYS A 47 -9.92 4.21 -3.56
N ARG A 48 -10.58 3.67 -2.52
CA ARG A 48 -11.87 4.21 -2.09
C ARG A 48 -11.60 5.44 -1.23
N LEU A 49 -11.85 6.62 -1.79
CA LEU A 49 -12.02 7.83 -0.98
C LEU A 49 -13.37 7.69 -0.27
N THR A 50 -13.39 7.03 0.88
CA THR A 50 -14.48 7.21 1.82
C THR A 50 -14.41 8.67 2.26
N SER A 51 -15.36 9.49 1.81
CA SER A 51 -15.58 10.81 2.41
C SER A 51 -15.96 10.57 3.86
N GLU A 52 -15.06 10.90 4.77
CA GLU A 52 -15.38 11.22 6.16
C GLU A 52 -15.31 12.74 6.33
#